data_AF-A0A8C7WYR6-F1
#
_entry.id   AF-A0A8C7WYR6-F1
#
_cell.length_a   1.000
_cell.length_b   1.000
_cell.length_c   1.000
_cell.angle_alpha   90.00
_cell.angle_beta   90.00
_cell.angle_gamma   90.00
#
_symmetry.space_group_name_H-M   'P 1'
#
loop_
_entity.id
_entity.type
_entity.pdbx_description
1 polymer ?
#
loop_
_entity_poly.entity_id
_entity_poly.type
_entity_poly.pdbx_seq_one_letter_code
_entity_poly.pdbx_strand_id
1 'polypeptide(L)'
;MGMLPHLYRDFKKSYFAGFCKKLAEGAEAGDALCRYVFAQAGRVLARHVEAVLPAAQEVTGRLGVPILCVGSVWKSWALLQPGFTDVLDKAASSGQLKARFHGYSLLSLQHSSALGGASLGAQSLGARIDLEYAANAKVFYQHTFSGSQNQ
;
A
#
# COMPACT_ATOMS: atom_id res chain seq x y z
N MET A 1 -3.52 4.90 -36.35
CA MET A 1 -4.59 4.28 -35.53
C MET A 1 -4.62 4.99 -34.17
N GLY A 2 -5.80 5.37 -33.68
CA GLY A 2 -5.97 6.09 -32.40
C GLY A 2 -6.27 5.17 -31.20
N MET A 3 -6.74 5.73 -30.09
CA MET A 3 -7.00 4.98 -28.84
C MET A 3 -8.24 4.06 -28.89
N LEU A 4 -9.21 4.33 -29.77
CA LEU A 4 -10.52 3.66 -29.76
C LEU A 4 -10.44 2.13 -29.93
N PRO A 5 -9.68 1.55 -30.87
CA PRO A 5 -9.60 0.09 -31.01
C PRO A 5 -9.12 -0.62 -29.73
N HIS A 6 -8.18 -0.02 -29.00
CA HIS A 6 -7.65 -0.57 -27.74
C HIS A 6 -8.66 -0.52 -26.58
N LEU A 7 -9.71 0.30 -26.69
CA LEU A 7 -10.77 0.43 -25.69
C LEU A 7 -11.99 -0.42 -26.02
N TYR A 8 -12.31 -0.62 -27.31
CA TYR A 8 -13.60 -1.19 -27.73
C TYR A 8 -13.52 -2.53 -28.46
N ARG A 9 -12.49 -2.75 -29.28
CA ARG A 9 -12.41 -3.97 -30.11
C ARG A 9 -11.39 -4.96 -29.58
N ASP A 10 -10.22 -4.46 -29.22
CA ASP A 10 -9.03 -5.24 -28.93
C ASP A 10 -8.58 -5.05 -27.47
N PHE A 11 -9.53 -4.80 -26.55
CA PHE A 11 -9.25 -4.49 -25.15
C PHE A 11 -8.52 -5.66 -24.46
N LYS A 12 -7.32 -5.36 -23.94
CA LYS A 12 -6.53 -6.27 -23.12
C LYS A 12 -6.14 -5.56 -21.84
N LYS A 13 -6.78 -5.93 -20.72
CA LYS A 13 -6.62 -5.27 -19.42
C LYS A 13 -5.15 -5.13 -19.00
N SER A 14 -4.34 -6.19 -19.14
CA SER A 14 -2.92 -6.19 -18.78
C SER A 14 -2.10 -5.26 -19.68
N TYR A 15 -2.39 -5.22 -20.98
CA TYR A 15 -1.75 -4.31 -21.92
C TYR A 15 -2.08 -2.85 -21.58
N PHE A 16 -3.37 -2.55 -21.35
CA PHE A 16 -3.81 -1.20 -20.97
C PHE A 16 -3.21 -0.76 -19.63
N ALA A 17 -3.24 -1.63 -18.61
CA ALA A 17 -2.61 -1.37 -17.32
C ALA A 17 -1.08 -1.19 -17.43
N GLY A 18 -0.44 -1.82 -18.42
CA GLY A 18 0.98 -1.65 -18.72
C GLY A 18 1.37 -0.19 -19.04
N PHE A 19 0.43 0.64 -19.50
CA PHE A 19 0.66 2.07 -19.71
C PHE A 19 1.05 2.82 -18.41
N CYS A 20 0.67 2.29 -17.24
CA CYS A 20 1.11 2.82 -15.95
C CYS A 20 2.64 2.91 -15.82
N LYS A 21 3.39 2.01 -16.46
CA LYS A 21 4.85 2.09 -16.50
C LYS A 21 5.34 3.37 -17.19
N LYS A 22 4.69 3.79 -18.28
CA LYS A 22 5.03 5.03 -18.99
C LYS A 22 4.68 6.28 -18.19
N LEU A 23 3.59 6.23 -17.43
CA LEU A 23 3.27 7.29 -16.46
C LEU A 23 4.33 7.37 -15.35
N ALA A 24 4.83 6.24 -14.86
CA ALA A 24 5.88 6.24 -13.84
C ALA A 24 7.18 6.87 -14.37
N GLU A 25 7.62 6.45 -15.57
CA GLU A 25 8.79 7.01 -16.26
C GLU A 25 8.64 8.54 -16.45
N GLY A 26 7.46 9.01 -16.86
CA GLY A 26 7.17 10.44 -17.01
C GLY A 26 7.22 11.21 -15.69
N ALA A 27 6.64 10.65 -14.62
CA ALA A 27 6.65 11.26 -13.30
C ALA A 27 8.07 11.35 -12.70
N GLU A 28 8.89 10.31 -12.90
CA GLU A 28 10.30 10.29 -12.52
C GLU A 28 11.09 11.37 -13.29
N ALA A 29 10.80 11.53 -14.57
CA ALA A 29 11.48 12.50 -15.43
C ALA A 29 11.13 13.98 -15.16
N GLY A 30 10.04 14.27 -14.43
CA GLY A 30 9.64 15.66 -14.21
C GLY A 30 8.17 15.98 -14.43
N ASP A 31 7.46 15.14 -15.18
CA ASP A 31 6.18 15.51 -15.75
C ASP A 31 5.12 15.75 -14.67
N ALA A 32 4.54 16.95 -14.70
CA ALA A 32 3.62 17.41 -13.67
C ALA A 32 2.32 16.60 -13.65
N LEU A 33 1.80 16.22 -14.83
CA LEU A 33 0.56 15.45 -14.93
C LEU A 33 0.77 14.03 -14.40
N CYS A 34 1.87 13.38 -14.79
CA CYS A 34 2.20 12.03 -14.32
C CYS A 34 2.39 12.01 -12.79
N ARG A 35 3.12 13.00 -12.22
CA ARG A 35 3.27 13.15 -10.76
C ARG A 35 1.93 13.36 -10.07
N TYR A 36 1.07 14.20 -10.63
CA TYR A 36 -0.27 14.42 -10.11
C TYR A 36 -1.09 13.12 -10.08
N VAL A 37 -1.06 12.33 -11.16
CA VAL A 37 -1.78 11.04 -11.24
C VAL A 37 -1.29 10.06 -10.16
N PHE A 38 0.02 9.95 -9.94
CA PHE A 38 0.56 9.10 -8.87
C PHE A 38 0.21 9.60 -7.47
N ALA A 39 0.23 10.92 -7.24
CA ALA A 39 -0.23 11.49 -5.97
C ALA A 39 -1.72 11.19 -5.73
N GLN A 40 -2.57 11.26 -6.76
CA GLN A 40 -3.97 10.84 -6.65
C GLN A 40 -4.11 9.34 -6.35
N ALA A 41 -3.31 8.49 -6.99
CA ALA A 41 -3.29 7.05 -6.68
C ALA A 41 -2.88 6.79 -5.22
N GLY A 42 -1.87 7.49 -4.71
CA GLY A 42 -1.46 7.44 -3.31
C GLY A 42 -2.61 7.81 -2.35
N ARG A 43 -3.35 8.88 -2.65
CA ARG A 43 -4.55 9.28 -1.88
C ARG A 43 -5.61 8.19 -1.86
N VAL A 44 -5.91 7.59 -3.02
CA VAL A 44 -6.90 6.52 -3.12
C VAL A 44 -6.48 5.31 -2.29
N LEU A 45 -5.21 4.90 -2.37
CA LEU A 45 -4.68 3.80 -1.57
C LEU A 45 -4.78 4.08 -0.06
N ALA A 46 -4.40 5.27 0.38
CA ALA A 46 -4.48 5.65 1.79
C ALA A 46 -5.92 5.73 2.31
N ARG A 47 -6.89 6.15 1.50
CA ARG A 47 -8.32 6.14 1.88
C ARG A 47 -8.84 4.72 2.17
N HIS A 48 -8.29 3.70 1.52
CA HIS A 48 -8.66 2.32 1.85
C HIS A 48 -8.15 1.93 3.24
N VAL A 49 -6.94 2.38 3.61
CA VAL A 49 -6.40 2.19 4.96
C VAL A 49 -7.26 2.92 5.97
N GLU A 50 -7.50 4.22 5.76
CA GLU A 50 -8.36 5.06 6.61
C GLU A 50 -9.73 4.43 6.85
N ALA A 51 -10.37 3.91 5.79
CA ALA A 51 -11.69 3.30 5.88
C ALA A 51 -11.75 2.06 6.79
N VAL A 52 -10.66 1.28 6.88
CA VAL A 52 -10.62 0.06 7.69
C VAL A 52 -9.99 0.25 9.07
N LEU A 53 -9.30 1.38 9.31
CA LEU A 53 -8.66 1.68 10.60
C LEU A 53 -9.59 1.54 11.82
N PRO A 54 -10.87 1.98 11.80
CA PRO A 54 -11.74 1.83 12.97
C PRO A 54 -12.02 0.37 13.38
N ALA A 55 -11.94 -0.56 12.43
CA ALA A 55 -12.14 -1.99 12.66
C ALA A 55 -10.83 -2.74 12.93
N ALA A 56 -9.68 -2.10 12.71
CA ALA A 56 -8.40 -2.68 13.05
C ALA A 56 -8.26 -2.78 14.58
N GLN A 57 -7.83 -3.94 15.08
CA GLN A 57 -7.45 -4.09 16.49
C GLN A 57 -6.37 -3.06 16.85
N GLU A 58 -6.30 -2.69 18.13
CA GLU A 58 -5.30 -1.74 18.61
C GLU A 58 -3.91 -2.15 18.13
N VAL A 59 -3.34 -1.32 17.25
CA VAL A 59 -1.97 -1.53 16.79
C VAL A 59 -1.02 -0.95 17.82
N THR A 60 -0.85 -1.67 18.91
CA THR A 60 0.13 -1.36 19.95
C THR A 60 1.51 -1.84 19.48
N GLY A 61 2.40 -0.91 19.12
CA GLY A 61 3.78 -1.28 18.80
C GLY A 61 4.59 -0.16 18.15
N ARG A 62 5.92 -0.30 18.19
CA ARG A 62 6.89 0.65 17.62
C ARG A 62 6.76 0.86 16.10
N LEU A 63 6.04 -0.04 15.41
CA LEU A 63 5.84 0.01 13.97
C LEU A 63 4.65 0.89 13.55
N GLY A 64 3.83 1.37 14.49
CA GLY A 64 2.50 1.90 14.15
C GLY A 64 1.70 0.84 13.40
N VAL A 65 0.77 1.25 12.53
CA VAL A 65 -0.05 0.34 11.71
C VAL A 65 0.82 -0.37 10.65
N PRO A 66 1.04 -1.70 10.72
CA PRO A 66 1.74 -2.43 9.68
C PRO A 66 0.82 -2.64 8.47
N ILE A 67 1.23 -2.14 7.31
CA ILE A 67 0.48 -2.23 6.06
C ILE A 67 1.29 -3.09 5.09
N LEU A 68 0.79 -4.27 4.75
CA LEU A 68 1.43 -5.15 3.78
C LEU A 68 1.10 -4.69 2.35
N CYS A 69 2.12 -4.23 1.64
CA CYS A 69 2.02 -3.69 0.28
C CYS A 69 2.28 -4.78 -0.76
N VAL A 70 1.24 -5.24 -1.45
CA VAL A 70 1.32 -6.24 -2.53
C VAL A 70 0.97 -5.61 -3.87
N GLY A 71 1.75 -5.92 -4.91
CA GLY A 71 1.52 -5.46 -6.28
C GLY A 71 2.62 -4.54 -6.82
N SER A 72 2.75 -4.46 -8.16
CA SER A 72 3.86 -3.76 -8.80
C SER A 72 3.83 -2.24 -8.67
N VAL A 73 2.67 -1.64 -8.39
CA VAL A 73 2.51 -0.18 -8.24
C VAL A 73 3.34 0.37 -7.07
N TRP A 74 3.55 -0.43 -6.02
CA TRP A 74 4.38 -0.06 -4.87
C TRP A 74 5.86 0.13 -5.19
N LYS A 75 6.35 -0.34 -6.35
CA LYS A 75 7.71 -0.03 -6.83
C LYS A 75 7.91 1.46 -7.04
N SER A 76 6.83 2.21 -7.27
CA SER A 76 6.82 3.66 -7.41
C SER A 76 6.41 4.37 -6.10
N TRP A 77 6.72 3.79 -4.93
CA TRP A 77 6.34 4.36 -3.62
C TRP A 77 6.68 5.85 -3.49
N ALA A 78 7.86 6.29 -3.92
CA ALA A 78 8.25 7.70 -3.86
C ALA A 78 7.26 8.64 -4.58
N LEU A 79 6.60 8.17 -5.64
CA LEU A 79 5.58 8.93 -6.36
C LEU A 79 4.21 8.90 -5.67
N LEU A 80 3.90 7.82 -4.95
CA LEU A 80 2.66 7.64 -4.20
C LEU A 80 2.67 8.37 -2.85
N GLN A 81 3.85 8.43 -2.21
CA GLN A 81 4.05 8.90 -0.84
C GLN A 81 3.40 10.25 -0.55
N PRO A 82 3.53 11.31 -1.38
CA PRO A 82 2.95 12.61 -1.05
C PRO A 82 1.43 12.55 -0.86
N GLY A 83 0.73 11.80 -1.72
CA GLY A 83 -0.71 11.64 -1.63
C GLY A 83 -1.15 10.68 -0.53
N PHE A 84 -0.37 9.61 -0.32
CA PHE A 84 -0.65 8.60 0.69
C PHE A 84 -0.51 9.19 2.11
N THR A 85 0.61 9.86 2.38
CA THR A 85 0.88 10.48 3.69
C THR A 85 -0.10 11.61 4.00
N ASP A 86 -0.45 12.48 3.03
CA ASP A 86 -1.41 13.57 3.27
C ASP A 86 -2.78 13.07 3.76
N VAL A 87 -3.27 11.94 3.25
CA VAL A 87 -4.53 11.35 3.73
C VAL A 87 -4.38 10.80 5.14
N LEU A 88 -3.30 10.07 5.42
CA LEU A 88 -3.11 9.45 6.74
C LEU A 88 -2.76 10.48 7.82
N ASP A 89 -2.02 11.54 7.51
CA ASP A 89 -1.77 12.66 8.43
C ASP A 89 -3.07 13.34 8.86
N LYS A 90 -4.01 13.54 7.92
CA LYS A 90 -5.35 14.08 8.20
C LYS A 90 -6.17 13.14 9.06
N ALA A 91 -6.16 11.84 8.75
CA ALA A 91 -6.84 10.82 9.55
C ALA A 91 -6.30 10.77 10.99
N ALA A 92 -4.98 10.80 11.17
CA ALA A 92 -4.31 10.84 12.48
C ALA A 92 -4.65 12.09 13.30
N SER A 93 -4.93 13.20 12.62
CA SER A 93 -5.31 14.46 13.26
C SER A 93 -6.79 14.51 13.68
N SER A 94 -7.62 13.59 13.15
CA SER A 94 -9.05 13.49 13.46
C SER A 94 -9.30 12.69 14.76
N GLY A 95 -10.18 13.21 15.62
CA GLY A 95 -10.22 12.88 17.06
C GLY A 95 -10.47 11.41 17.43
N GLN A 96 -11.11 10.61 16.57
CA GLN A 96 -11.46 9.22 16.90
C GLN A 96 -10.26 8.25 16.77
N LEU A 97 -9.25 8.61 15.97
CA LEU A 97 -8.07 7.77 15.72
C LEU A 97 -6.78 8.33 16.34
N LYS A 98 -6.79 9.61 16.76
CA LYS A 98 -5.62 10.34 17.26
C LYS A 98 -4.86 9.64 18.40
N ALA A 99 -5.58 8.95 19.29
CA ALA A 99 -4.95 8.24 20.42
C ALA A 99 -4.37 6.86 20.07
N ARG A 100 -4.74 6.30 18.91
CA ARG A 100 -4.38 4.92 18.50
C ARG A 100 -3.47 4.88 17.27
N PHE A 101 -3.44 5.97 16.50
CA PHE A 101 -2.74 6.04 15.22
C PHE A 101 -1.55 6.99 15.29
N HIS A 102 -0.42 6.49 15.77
CA HIS A 102 0.83 7.25 15.95
C HIS A 102 1.75 7.24 14.71
N GLY A 103 1.50 6.33 13.78
CA GLY A 103 2.31 6.14 12.59
C GLY A 103 1.90 4.90 11.81
N TYR A 104 2.62 4.64 10.73
CA TYR A 104 2.46 3.43 9.91
C TYR A 104 3.80 2.91 9.41
N SER A 105 3.86 1.60 9.17
CA SER A 105 4.99 0.93 8.53
C SER A 105 4.50 0.21 7.28
N LEU A 106 5.21 0.36 6.16
CA LEU A 106 4.91 -0.37 4.94
C LEU A 106 5.82 -1.58 4.82
N LEU A 107 5.22 -2.74 4.59
CA LEU A 107 5.90 -4.03 4.49
C LEU A 107 5.81 -4.59 3.08
N SER A 108 6.84 -5.32 2.67
CA SER A 108 6.88 -6.09 1.43
C SER A 108 7.16 -7.56 1.72
N LEU A 109 6.49 -8.45 0.99
CA LEU A 109 6.74 -9.89 1.11
C LEU A 109 8.14 -10.24 0.58
N GLN A 110 8.82 -11.13 1.28
CA GLN A 110 10.10 -11.72 0.86
C GLN A 110 9.92 -13.07 0.14
N HIS A 111 8.72 -13.64 0.22
CA HIS A 111 8.34 -14.87 -0.46
C HIS A 111 7.03 -14.71 -1.22
N SER A 112 6.72 -15.66 -2.09
CA SER A 112 5.43 -15.70 -2.79
C SER A 112 4.28 -15.80 -1.79
N SER A 113 3.17 -15.12 -2.08
CA SER A 113 1.91 -15.28 -1.32
C SER A 113 1.37 -16.71 -1.35
N ALA A 114 1.86 -17.56 -2.27
CA ALA A 114 1.59 -18.99 -2.29
C ALA A 114 1.97 -19.68 -0.97
N LEU A 115 2.96 -19.18 -0.22
CA LEU A 115 3.31 -19.68 1.11
C LEU A 115 2.14 -19.54 2.09
N GLY A 116 1.45 -18.40 2.06
CA GLY A 116 0.24 -18.17 2.85
C GLY A 116 -0.90 -19.10 2.40
N GLY A 117 -1.04 -19.32 1.09
CA GLY A 117 -2.01 -20.27 0.54
C GLY A 117 -1.76 -21.71 1.01
N ALA A 118 -0.51 -22.17 1.00
CA ALA A 118 -0.13 -23.49 1.50
C ALA A 118 -0.42 -23.62 3.01
N SER A 119 -0.11 -22.59 3.80
CA SER A 119 -0.38 -22.57 5.24
C SER A 119 -1.88 -22.66 5.54
N LEU A 120 -2.71 -21.88 4.84
CA LEU A 120 -4.16 -21.94 4.98
C LEU A 120 -4.73 -23.29 4.53
N GLY A 121 -4.16 -23.89 3.48
CA GLY A 121 -4.54 -25.23 3.01
C GLY A 121 -4.18 -26.35 3.98
N ALA A 122 -3.05 -26.26 4.69
CA ALA A 122 -2.71 -27.19 5.76
C ALA A 122 -3.68 -27.04 6.94
N GLN A 123 -3.99 -25.79 7.33
CA GLN A 123 -4.90 -25.50 8.43
C GLN A 123 -6.31 -26.05 8.19
N SER A 124 -6.82 -26.01 6.95
CA SER A 124 -8.14 -26.56 6.62
C SER A 124 -8.22 -28.09 6.78
N LEU A 125 -7.08 -28.78 6.81
CA LEU A 125 -6.95 -30.22 7.06
C LEU A 125 -6.54 -30.55 8.50
N GLY A 126 -6.50 -29.56 9.40
CA GLY A 126 -6.04 -29.73 10.78
C GLY A 126 -4.52 -29.91 10.91
N ALA A 127 -3.76 -29.67 9.85
CA ALA A 127 -2.30 -29.67 9.86
C ALA A 127 -1.74 -28.25 10.02
N ARG A 128 -0.46 -28.14 10.38
CA ARG A 128 0.24 -26.85 10.50
C ARG A 128 1.56 -26.88 9.74
N ILE A 129 1.83 -25.81 8.99
CA ILE A 129 3.14 -25.54 8.43
C ILE A 129 3.84 -24.55 9.36
N ASP A 130 5.05 -24.88 9.81
CA ASP A 130 5.87 -23.98 10.60
C ASP A 130 6.42 -22.88 9.69
N LEU A 131 6.03 -21.65 9.99
CA LEU A 131 6.40 -20.45 9.23
C LEU A 131 7.26 -19.53 10.08
N GLU A 132 8.40 -19.12 9.53
CA GLU A 132 9.22 -18.06 10.09
C GLU A 132 8.71 -16.68 9.63
N TYR A 133 7.67 -16.16 10.29
CA TYR A 133 7.02 -14.91 9.89
C TYR A 133 7.95 -13.70 9.81
N ALA A 134 8.99 -13.64 10.64
CA ALA A 134 9.98 -12.58 10.63
C ALA A 134 10.81 -12.57 9.32
N ALA A 135 11.03 -13.73 8.69
CA ALA A 135 11.69 -13.84 7.40
C ALA A 135 10.76 -13.54 6.22
N ASN A 136 9.44 -13.65 6.41
CA ASN A 136 8.46 -13.57 5.32
C ASN A 136 8.14 -12.15 4.84
N ALA A 137 8.43 -11.12 5.64
CA ALA A 137 8.13 -9.74 5.29
C ALA A 137 9.21 -8.77 5.81
N LYS A 138 9.45 -7.70 5.05
CA LYS A 138 10.41 -6.66 5.40
C LYS A 138 9.75 -5.29 5.37
N VAL A 139 9.98 -4.49 6.42
CA VAL A 139 9.63 -3.08 6.45
C VAL A 139 10.53 -2.32 5.47
N PHE A 140 9.93 -1.60 4.52
CA PHE A 140 10.66 -0.77 3.55
C PHE A 140 10.43 0.73 3.75
N TYR A 141 9.43 1.12 4.54
CA TYR A 141 9.16 2.52 4.88
C TYR A 141 8.47 2.61 6.24
N GLN A 142 8.78 3.65 7.01
CA GLN A 142 8.12 3.98 8.28
C GLN A 142 7.84 5.48 8.36
N HIS A 143 6.70 5.84 8.93
CA HIS A 143 6.31 7.22 9.17
C HIS A 143 5.67 7.36 10.56
N THR A 144 6.06 8.40 11.27
CA THR A 144 5.51 8.75 12.59
C THR A 144 4.85 10.12 12.48
N PHE A 145 3.62 10.24 12.97
CA PHE A 145 2.92 11.52 12.98
C PHE A 145 3.44 12.41 14.11
N SER A 146 3.56 13.71 13.83
CA SER A 146 4.16 14.71 14.72
C SER A 146 3.36 15.03 16.00
N GLY A 147 2.39 14.21 16.39
CA GLY A 147 1.59 14.35 17.63
C GLY A 147 1.99 13.40 18.76
N SER A 148 2.98 12.53 18.55
CA SER A 148 3.26 11.36 19.40
C SER A 148 4.39 11.54 20.43
N GLN A 149 4.99 12.74 20.54
CA GLN A 149 6.21 12.95 21.34
C GLN A 149 6.01 13.47 22.77
N ASN A 150 4.79 13.60 23.27
CA ASN A 150 4.57 13.98 24.67
C ASN A 150 3.80 12.88 25.42
N GLN A 151 4.54 11.87 25.89
CA GLN A 151 4.25 11.14 27.13
C GLN A 151 5.48 10.35 27.59
#